data_AF-A0A6H2TYJ6-F1
#
_entry.id   AF-A0A6H2TYJ6-F1
#
_cell.length_a   1.000
_cell.length_b   1.000
_cell.length_c   1.000
_cell.angle_alpha   90.00
_cell.angle_beta   90.00
_cell.angle_gamma   90.00
#
_symmetry.space_group_name_H-M   'P 1'
#
loop_
_entity.id
_entity.type
_entity.pdbx_description
1 polymer ?
#
loop_
_entity_poly.entity_id
_entity_poly.type
_entity_poly.pdbx_seq_one_letter_code
_entity_poly.pdbx_strand_id
1 'polypeptide(L)'
;PGVFDSLTQLTYLDLSNNQLTALPEGVFDKLTKLTHLALHINQLKSIPRGAFDNLKSLTHIYLFNNPWDCECSDILYLKNWLVQHASIVNLWGNGGVDNVRCSGTNTPVRAVTEASTSPSKCP
;
A
#
# COMPACT_ATOMS: atom_id res chain seq x y z
N PRO A 1 3.19 5.29 16.93
CA PRO A 1 4.29 4.59 16.23
C PRO A 1 4.64 3.29 16.96
N GLY A 2 5.15 2.27 16.27
CA GLY A 2 5.65 1.04 16.90
C GLY A 2 4.60 0.07 17.49
N VAL A 3 3.32 0.24 17.16
CA VAL A 3 2.21 -0.56 17.75
C VAL A 3 2.34 -2.06 17.47
N PHE A 4 3.04 -2.45 16.40
CA PHE A 4 3.23 -3.85 16.02
C PHE A 4 4.65 -4.37 16.32
N ASP A 5 5.52 -3.58 16.94
CA ASP A 5 6.96 -3.90 17.04
C ASP A 5 7.24 -5.15 17.87
N SER A 6 6.39 -5.44 18.86
CA SER A 6 6.50 -6.64 19.70
C SER A 6 5.90 -7.88 19.05
N LEU A 7 5.07 -7.73 18.01
CA LEU A 7 4.34 -8.80 17.35
C LEU A 7 5.18 -9.50 16.26
N THR A 8 6.43 -9.83 16.57
CA THR A 8 7.42 -10.35 15.61
C THR A 8 7.06 -11.71 14.99
N GLN A 9 6.09 -12.43 15.56
CA GLN A 9 5.62 -13.73 15.05
C GLN A 9 4.39 -13.63 14.13
N LEU A 10 3.92 -12.41 13.86
CA LEU A 10 2.67 -12.19 13.15
C LEU A 10 2.82 -12.58 11.67
N THR A 11 1.94 -13.46 11.20
CA THR A 11 1.92 -13.96 9.81
C THR A 11 0.76 -13.40 9.00
N TYR A 12 -0.31 -12.95 9.65
CA TYR A 12 -1.52 -12.40 9.04
C TYR A 12 -1.97 -11.14 9.78
N LEU A 13 -1.98 -9.99 9.10
CA LEU A 13 -2.45 -8.72 9.61
C LEU A 13 -3.62 -8.21 8.76
N ASP A 14 -4.78 -8.07 9.37
CA ASP A 14 -5.95 -7.49 8.74
C ASP A 14 -6.33 -6.16 9.41
N LEU A 15 -6.24 -5.10 8.61
CA LEU A 15 -6.63 -3.74 8.95
C LEU A 15 -7.69 -3.22 7.96
N SER A 16 -8.32 -4.12 7.20
CA SER A 16 -9.33 -3.77 6.22
C SER A 16 -10.61 -3.23 6.86
N ASN A 17 -11.42 -2.54 6.07
CA ASN A 17 -12.71 -1.99 6.50
C ASN A 17 -12.59 -1.06 7.71
N ASN A 18 -11.63 -0.14 7.66
CA ASN A 18 -11.36 0.87 8.67
C ASN A 18 -11.36 2.27 8.04
N GLN A 19 -10.99 3.28 8.84
CA GLN A 19 -10.91 4.68 8.40
C GLN A 19 -9.45 5.19 8.41
N LEU A 20 -8.48 4.31 8.14
CA LEU A 20 -7.07 4.69 8.14
C LEU A 20 -6.81 5.70 7.02
N THR A 21 -6.37 6.89 7.38
CA THR A 21 -6.02 7.96 6.42
C THR A 21 -4.53 7.99 6.09
N ALA A 22 -3.69 7.47 6.99
CA ALA A 22 -2.26 7.35 6.84
C ALA A 22 -1.72 6.16 7.65
N LEU A 23 -0.50 5.75 7.32
CA LEU A 23 0.28 4.80 8.09
C LEU A 23 1.49 5.50 8.70
N PRO A 24 1.86 5.24 9.97
CA PRO A 24 3.12 5.72 10.51
C PRO A 24 4.31 5.15 9.74
N GLU A 25 5.39 5.92 9.61
CA GLU A 25 6.66 5.41 9.09
C GLU A 25 7.15 4.21 9.91
N GLY A 26 7.67 3.20 9.21
CA GLY A 26 8.21 1.98 9.82
C GLY A 26 7.20 1.10 10.56
N VAL A 27 5.89 1.34 10.45
CA VAL A 27 4.87 0.62 11.24
C VAL A 27 4.89 -0.91 11.05
N PHE A 28 5.44 -1.40 9.94
CA PHE A 28 5.54 -2.83 9.63
C PHE A 28 6.98 -3.39 9.70
N ASP A 29 7.97 -2.60 10.12
CA ASP A 29 9.40 -2.96 10.00
C ASP A 29 9.78 -4.23 10.76
N LYS A 30 9.09 -4.52 11.87
CA LYS A 30 9.37 -5.71 12.70
C LYS A 30 8.62 -6.97 12.24
N LEU A 31 7.72 -6.85 11.26
CA LEU A 31 6.83 -7.92 10.81
C LEU A 31 7.46 -8.75 9.69
N THR A 32 8.70 -9.21 9.87
CA THR A 32 9.46 -9.91 8.82
C THR A 32 8.87 -11.26 8.43
N LYS A 33 8.04 -11.86 9.29
CA LYS A 33 7.31 -13.12 9.05
C LYS A 33 5.92 -12.92 8.42
N LEU A 34 5.52 -11.68 8.15
CA LEU A 34 4.19 -11.40 7.62
C LEU A 34 4.03 -11.98 6.21
N THR A 35 2.98 -12.77 6.03
CA THR A 35 2.63 -13.39 4.74
C THR A 35 1.41 -12.74 4.11
N HIS A 36 0.49 -12.22 4.92
CA HIS A 36 -0.75 -11.60 4.47
C HIS A 36 -0.93 -10.24 5.13
N LEU A 37 -1.19 -9.22 4.32
CA LEU A 37 -1.50 -7.87 4.77
C LEU A 37 -2.75 -7.34 4.06
N ALA A 38 -3.82 -7.09 4.82
CA ALA A 38 -5.04 -6.50 4.30
C ALA A 38 -5.17 -5.03 4.75
N LEU A 39 -5.14 -4.11 3.78
CA LEU A 39 -5.32 -2.66 3.96
C LEU A 39 -6.49 -2.13 3.11
N HIS A 40 -7.21 -2.99 2.41
CA HIS A 40 -8.31 -2.62 1.52
C HIS A 40 -9.50 -2.03 2.29
N ILE A 41 -10.32 -1.22 1.62
CA ILE A 41 -11.47 -0.53 2.23
C ILE A 41 -11.01 0.34 3.41
N ASN A 42 -10.16 1.32 3.10
CA ASN A 42 -9.66 2.34 4.02
C ASN A 42 -9.67 3.72 3.32
N GLN A 43 -9.06 4.73 3.93
CA GLN A 43 -8.97 6.10 3.42
C GLN A 43 -7.52 6.50 3.09
N LEU A 44 -6.66 5.52 2.77
CA LEU A 44 -5.24 5.75 2.49
C LEU A 44 -5.07 6.50 1.17
N LYS A 45 -4.29 7.59 1.22
CA LYS A 45 -3.94 8.39 0.04
C LYS A 45 -2.57 8.04 -0.53
N SER A 46 -1.64 7.65 0.32
CA SER A 46 -0.29 7.22 -0.04
C SER A 46 0.21 6.18 0.96
N ILE A 47 1.37 5.60 0.69
CA ILE A 47 2.09 4.71 1.60
C ILE A 47 3.44 5.35 1.89
N PRO A 48 3.87 5.45 3.17
CA PRO A 48 5.19 5.96 3.50
C PRO A 48 6.29 5.21 2.75
N ARG A 49 7.31 5.94 2.32
CA ARG A 49 8.45 5.35 1.61
C ARG A 49 9.08 4.24 2.45
N GLY A 50 9.21 3.07 1.86
CA GLY A 50 9.85 1.91 2.48
C GLY A 50 8.95 1.08 3.40
N ALA A 51 7.67 1.44 3.57
CA ALA A 51 6.78 0.78 4.53
C ALA A 51 6.63 -0.75 4.33
N PHE A 52 6.87 -1.26 3.12
CA PHE A 52 6.80 -2.69 2.80
C PHE A 52 8.17 -3.36 2.63
N ASP A 53 9.28 -2.61 2.76
CA ASP A 53 10.60 -3.11 2.36
C ASP A 53 11.08 -4.27 3.24
N ASN A 54 10.66 -4.31 4.51
CA ASN A 54 11.02 -5.37 5.46
C ASN A 54 10.07 -6.59 5.42
N LEU A 55 8.98 -6.55 4.65
CA LEU A 55 7.99 -7.63 4.53
C LEU A 55 8.45 -8.74 3.58
N LYS A 56 9.60 -9.36 3.86
CA LYS A 56 10.26 -10.32 2.97
C LYS A 56 9.48 -11.63 2.76
N SER A 57 8.57 -11.96 3.66
CA SER A 57 7.72 -13.16 3.57
C SER A 57 6.35 -12.91 2.94
N LEU A 58 6.07 -11.69 2.46
CA LEU A 58 4.75 -11.32 1.99
C LEU A 58 4.37 -12.08 0.71
N THR A 59 3.20 -12.71 0.73
CA THR A 59 2.64 -13.47 -0.41
C THR A 59 1.27 -12.94 -0.86
N HIS A 60 0.58 -12.21 0.02
CA HIS A 60 -0.73 -11.63 -0.27
C HIS A 60 -0.81 -10.22 0.32
N ILE A 61 -1.15 -9.24 -0.53
CA ILE A 61 -1.46 -7.89 -0.08
C ILE A 61 -2.74 -7.38 -0.74
N TYR A 62 -3.60 -6.74 0.03
CA TYR A 62 -4.87 -6.16 -0.44
C TYR A 62 -4.88 -4.65 -0.24
N LEU A 63 -4.97 -3.90 -1.33
CA LEU A 63 -4.84 -2.44 -1.38
C LEU A 63 -5.99 -1.73 -2.11
N PHE A 64 -6.92 -2.51 -2.69
CA PHE A 64 -8.08 -1.96 -3.41
C PHE A 64 -9.02 -1.17 -2.47
N ASN A 65 -9.92 -0.37 -3.04
CA ASN A 65 -10.85 0.49 -2.29
C ASN A 65 -10.13 1.40 -1.27
N ASN A 66 -9.11 2.11 -1.74
CA ASN A 66 -8.49 3.24 -1.04
C ASN A 66 -8.44 4.43 -2.03
N PRO A 67 -8.64 5.67 -1.56
CA PRO A 67 -8.61 6.86 -2.39
C PRO A 67 -7.17 7.32 -2.68
N TRP A 68 -6.39 6.49 -3.39
CA TRP A 68 -4.99 6.78 -3.71
C TRP A 68 -4.83 8.11 -4.42
N ASP A 69 -4.03 9.01 -3.84
CA ASP A 69 -3.74 10.33 -4.40
C ASP A 69 -2.58 10.19 -5.39
N CYS A 70 -2.91 10.18 -6.68
CA CYS A 70 -1.94 10.04 -7.75
C CYS A 70 -1.39 11.37 -8.26
N GLU A 71 -1.79 12.50 -7.68
CA GLU A 71 -1.21 13.81 -8.03
C GLU A 71 -0.03 14.16 -7.10
N CYS A 72 -0.07 13.69 -5.84
CA CYS A 72 1.04 13.80 -4.90
C CYS A 72 2.20 12.87 -5.28
N SER A 73 3.45 13.35 -5.16
CA SER A 73 4.66 12.57 -5.47
C SER A 73 4.92 11.38 -4.52
N ASP A 74 4.30 11.35 -3.34
CA ASP A 74 4.46 10.24 -2.39
C ASP A 74 3.91 8.92 -2.94
N ILE A 75 3.02 8.97 -3.93
CA ILE A 75 2.48 7.79 -4.61
C ILE A 75 3.57 6.98 -5.33
N LEU A 76 4.70 7.59 -5.67
CA LEU A 76 5.75 6.97 -6.48
C LEU A 76 6.36 5.75 -5.80
N TYR A 77 6.44 5.73 -4.46
CA TYR A 77 6.85 4.52 -3.73
C TYR A 77 5.91 3.36 -4.02
N LEU A 78 4.60 3.57 -3.79
CA LEU A 78 3.59 2.55 -4.01
C LEU A 78 3.57 2.10 -5.47
N LYS A 79 3.56 3.04 -6.42
CA LYS A 79 3.59 2.75 -7.86
C LYS A 79 4.76 1.84 -8.23
N ASN A 80 5.97 2.14 -7.77
CA ASN A 80 7.16 1.34 -8.10
C ASN A 80 7.12 -0.03 -7.41
N TRP A 81 6.65 -0.08 -6.15
CA TRP A 81 6.51 -1.33 -5.42
C TRP A 81 5.51 -2.28 -6.10
N LEU A 82 4.37 -1.76 -6.55
CA LEU A 82 3.34 -2.53 -7.28
C LEU A 82 3.87 -3.14 -8.58
N VAL A 83 4.69 -2.41 -9.34
CA VAL A 83 5.29 -2.91 -10.58
C VAL A 83 6.20 -4.11 -10.31
N GLN A 84 6.95 -4.08 -9.21
CA GLN A 84 7.87 -5.16 -8.84
C GLN A 84 7.16 -6.38 -8.23
N HIS A 85 6.01 -6.18 -7.57
CA HIS A 85 5.34 -7.21 -6.77
C HIS A 85 3.93 -7.54 -7.28
N ALA A 86 3.66 -7.34 -8.58
CA ALA A 86 2.32 -7.48 -9.16
C ALA A 86 1.67 -8.86 -8.91
N SER A 87 2.46 -9.93 -8.79
CA SER A 87 1.99 -11.31 -8.59
C SER A 87 1.43 -11.61 -7.20
N ILE A 88 1.57 -10.70 -6.22
CA ILE A 88 1.05 -10.89 -4.85
C ILE A 88 -0.04 -9.87 -4.48
N VAL A 89 -0.37 -8.95 -5.38
CA VAL A 89 -1.30 -7.85 -5.14
C VAL A 89 -2.72 -8.23 -5.54
N ASN A 90 -3.67 -8.05 -4.62
CA ASN A 90 -5.11 -8.24 -4.81
C ASN A 90 -5.46 -9.55 -5.54
N LEU A 91 -4.89 -10.66 -5.07
CA LEU A 91 -5.12 -12.00 -5.60
C LEU A 91 -6.55 -12.50 -5.38
N TRP A 92 -6.85 -13.71 -5.87
CA TRP A 92 -8.14 -14.41 -5.70
C TRP A 92 -9.36 -13.64 -6.25
N GLY A 93 -9.22 -13.13 -7.48
CA GLY A 93 -10.32 -12.44 -8.17
C GLY A 93 -10.54 -10.98 -7.72
N ASN A 94 -9.69 -10.44 -6.84
CA ASN A 94 -9.76 -9.05 -6.39
C ASN A 94 -9.15 -8.04 -7.40
N GLY A 95 -9.07 -8.40 -8.69
CA GLY A 95 -8.66 -7.52 -9.79
C GLY A 95 -7.16 -7.23 -9.92
N GLY A 96 -6.31 -7.85 -9.10
CA GLY A 96 -4.85 -7.77 -9.24
C GLY A 96 -4.28 -6.37 -9.04
N VAL A 97 -3.08 -6.15 -9.59
CA VAL A 97 -2.35 -4.88 -9.52
C VAL A 97 -3.14 -3.69 -10.11
N ASP A 98 -4.00 -3.93 -11.10
CA ASP A 98 -4.83 -2.91 -11.75
C ASP A 98 -6.03 -2.45 -10.92
N ASN A 99 -6.34 -3.16 -9.84
CA ASN A 99 -7.37 -2.76 -8.89
C ASN A 99 -6.84 -1.87 -7.76
N VAL A 100 -5.58 -1.43 -7.84
CA VAL A 100 -5.08 -0.30 -7.06
C VAL A 100 -5.24 0.94 -7.90
N ARG A 101 -6.27 1.75 -7.62
CA ARG A 101 -6.73 2.82 -8.52
C ARG A 101 -6.65 4.20 -7.91
N CYS A 102 -6.26 5.17 -8.73
CA CYS A 102 -6.22 6.58 -8.39
C CYS A 102 -7.61 7.13 -8.09
N SER A 103 -7.71 7.94 -7.04
CA SER A 103 -8.89 8.72 -6.73
C SER A 103 -9.22 9.69 -7.87
N GLY A 104 -10.50 9.87 -8.17
CA GLY A 104 -10.98 10.75 -9.24
C GLY A 104 -10.89 10.15 -10.65
N THR A 105 -9.70 9.75 -11.11
CA THR A 105 -9.51 9.24 -12.49
C THR A 105 -9.85 7.76 -12.65
N ASN A 106 -9.84 6.99 -11.55
CA ASN A 106 -10.03 5.54 -11.54
C ASN A 106 -9.01 4.78 -12.43
N THR A 107 -7.86 5.40 -12.73
CA THR A 107 -6.76 4.78 -13.48
C THR A 107 -5.87 3.95 -12.55
N PRO A 108 -5.19 2.90 -13.03
CA PRO A 108 -4.27 2.12 -12.20
C PRO A 108 -3.10 2.96 -11.66
N VAL A 109 -2.80 2.82 -10.36
CA VAL A 109 -1.65 3.49 -9.72
C VAL A 109 -0.33 3.09 -10.39
N ARG A 110 -0.20 1.85 -10.86
CA ARG A 110 1.01 1.38 -11.55
C ARG A 110 1.31 2.14 -12.86
N ALA A 111 0.31 2.82 -13.44
CA ALA A 111 0.45 3.60 -14.67
C ALA A 111 0.84 5.07 -14.43
N VAL A 112 0.93 5.52 -13.16
CA VAL A 112 1.35 6.88 -12.82
C VAL A 112 2.80 7.11 -13.27
N THR A 113 3.05 8.28 -13.84
CA THR A 113 4.38 8.74 -14.26
C THR A 113 4.89 9.83 -13.32
N GLU A 114 6.20 9.95 -13.16
CA GLU A 114 6.79 10.98 -12.29
C GLU A 114 6.38 12.39 -12.76
N ALA A 115 6.33 12.62 -14.08
CA ALA A 115 5.92 13.89 -14.67
C ALA A 115 4.46 14.29 -14.38
N SER A 116 3.59 13.32 -14.05
CA SER A 116 2.19 13.58 -13.67
C SER A 116 2.00 13.89 -12.18
N THR A 117 3.08 13.79 -11.37
CA THR A 117 3.05 14.02 -9.92
C THR A 117 3.79 15.29 -9.52
N SER A 118 3.49 15.86 -8.35
CA SER A 118 4.25 16.97 -7.78
C SER A 118 4.27 16.93 -6.24
N PRO A 119 5.41 17.24 -5.58
CA PRO A 119 5.47 17.44 -4.14
C PRO A 119 4.57 18.57 -3.65
N SER A 120 4.34 19.60 -4.48
CA SER A 120 3.47 20.73 -4.13
C SER A 120 1.99 20.38 -4.07
N LYS A 121 1.61 19.18 -4.51
CA LYS A 121 0.23 18.66 -4.49
C LYS A 121 0.01 17.66 -3.36
N CYS A 122 1.02 17.43 -2.54
CA CYS A 122 0.90 16.60 -1.34
C CYS A 122 0.25 17.38 -0.20
N PRO A 123 -0.50 16.71 0.69
CA PRO A 123 -1.10 17.31 1.88
C PRO A 123 -0.08 17.80 2.92
#